data_AF-A0A958UMG2-F1
#
_entry.id   AF-A0A958UMG2-F1
#
_cell.length_a   1.000
_cell.length_b   1.000
_cell.length_c   1.000
_cell.angle_alpha   90.00
_cell.angle_beta   90.00
_cell.angle_gamma   90.00
#
_symmetry.space_group_name_H-M   'P 1'
#
loop_
_entity.id
_entity.type
_entity.pdbx_description
1 polymer ?
#
loop_
_entity_poly.entity_id
_entity_poly.type
_entity_poly.pdbx_seq_one_letter_code
_entity_poly.pdbx_strand_id
1 'polypeptide(L)'
;MFLKTGLVIFAVLILSCGTTEKQTQTTSTSETTTNTETVDSITMMGEGYSLGTIVYSDKEGDCPYTIQMPGDKMEFYYLDPINLEETFKIDGQKVWIKFNGLRRMNRCDKATPIQLVDIKKRRIN
;
A
#
# COMPACT_ATOMS: atom_id res chain seq x y z
N MET A 1 -42.83 7.60 -54.78
CA MET A 1 -41.74 6.75 -55.27
C MET A 1 -41.11 6.09 -54.05
N PHE A 2 -41.56 4.89 -53.72
CA PHE A 2 -41.10 4.07 -52.60
C PHE A 2 -40.32 2.87 -53.15
N LEU A 3 -39.54 2.20 -52.28
CA LEU A 3 -38.63 1.06 -52.52
C LEU A 3 -37.17 1.53 -52.74
N LYS A 4 -36.20 1.17 -51.89
CA LYS A 4 -35.72 -0.21 -51.69
C LYS A 4 -35.23 -0.49 -50.27
N THR A 5 -35.67 -1.64 -49.76
CA THR A 5 -35.16 -2.40 -48.63
C THR A 5 -33.72 -2.89 -48.85
N GLY A 6 -32.95 -2.96 -47.77
CA GLY A 6 -31.67 -3.67 -47.71
C GLY A 6 -31.31 -4.03 -46.27
N LEU A 7 -31.84 -5.16 -45.80
CA LEU A 7 -31.54 -5.80 -44.52
C LEU A 7 -30.24 -6.60 -44.67
N VAL A 8 -29.21 -6.37 -43.85
CA VAL A 8 -28.11 -7.33 -43.66
C VAL A 8 -27.78 -7.45 -42.18
N ILE A 9 -28.09 -8.63 -41.65
CA ILE A 9 -27.78 -9.14 -40.32
C ILE A 9 -26.41 -9.84 -40.41
N PHE A 10 -25.50 -9.60 -39.46
CA PHE A 10 -24.36 -10.51 -39.28
C PHE A 10 -24.06 -10.79 -37.81
N ALA A 11 -24.58 -11.96 -37.40
CA ALA A 11 -24.10 -12.95 -36.45
C ALA A 11 -23.23 -12.55 -35.25
N VAL A 12 -23.83 -12.73 -34.06
CA VAL A 12 -23.18 -12.95 -32.77
C VAL A 12 -22.65 -14.39 -32.72
N LEU A 13 -21.37 -14.57 -32.41
CA LEU A 13 -20.81 -15.87 -32.04
C LEU A 13 -20.58 -15.89 -30.52
N ILE A 14 -21.44 -16.65 -29.84
CA ILE A 14 -21.31 -17.08 -28.45
C ILE A 14 -20.43 -18.34 -28.40
N LEU A 15 -19.35 -18.30 -27.63
CA LEU A 15 -18.64 -19.50 -27.18
C LEU A 15 -18.95 -19.71 -25.70
N SER A 16 -19.86 -20.66 -25.47
CA SER A 16 -20.12 -21.30 -24.19
C SER A 16 -19.01 -22.31 -23.90
N CYS A 17 -18.56 -22.38 -22.65
CA CYS A 17 -18.05 -23.62 -22.08
C CYS A 17 -18.47 -23.66 -20.61
N GLY A 18 -19.27 -24.66 -20.25
CA GLY A 18 -19.78 -24.87 -18.91
C GLY A 18 -19.19 -26.13 -18.27
N THR A 19 -19.24 -26.20 -16.93
CA THR A 19 -19.40 -27.48 -16.23
C THR A 19 -20.12 -27.29 -14.90
N THR A 20 -21.00 -28.26 -14.65
CA THR A 20 -21.98 -28.47 -13.58
C THR A 20 -21.38 -28.65 -12.19
N GLU A 21 -22.07 -28.19 -11.13
CA GLU A 21 -22.34 -28.97 -9.92
C GLU A 21 -23.52 -28.41 -9.10
N LYS A 22 -24.35 -29.33 -8.57
CA LYS A 22 -25.57 -29.09 -7.77
C LYS A 22 -25.27 -29.40 -6.30
N GLN A 23 -25.88 -28.61 -5.39
CA GLN A 23 -26.21 -28.90 -3.98
C GLN A 23 -25.00 -29.01 -3.01
N THR A 24 -24.90 -28.20 -1.95
CA THR A 24 -25.78 -28.26 -0.77
C THR A 24 -25.56 -27.03 0.14
N GLN A 25 -26.65 -26.59 0.76
CA GLN A 25 -26.76 -25.54 1.76
C GLN A 25 -26.07 -25.91 3.10
N THR A 26 -25.57 -24.88 3.79
CA THR A 26 -25.20 -24.83 5.23
C THR A 26 -23.74 -25.16 5.56
N THR A 27 -22.92 -24.13 5.80
CA THR A 27 -22.65 -23.63 7.17
C THR A 27 -21.78 -22.37 7.08
N SER A 28 -22.21 -21.37 7.82
CA SER A 28 -21.55 -20.12 8.21
C SER A 28 -20.02 -20.14 8.15
N THR A 29 -19.43 -19.07 7.60
CA THR A 29 -18.70 -18.09 8.43
C THR A 29 -18.37 -16.88 7.57
N SER A 30 -19.06 -15.80 7.91
CA SER A 30 -18.81 -14.41 7.54
C SER A 30 -17.35 -14.02 7.80
N GLU A 31 -16.87 -13.02 7.03
CA GLU A 31 -16.17 -11.86 7.58
C GLU A 31 -15.10 -12.14 8.65
N THR A 32 -13.82 -12.25 8.26
CA THR A 32 -12.72 -12.17 9.24
C THR A 32 -11.51 -11.36 8.77
N THR A 33 -11.33 -11.12 7.46
CA THR A 33 -10.13 -10.43 6.95
C THR A 33 -10.02 -8.95 7.35
N THR A 34 -11.14 -8.23 7.50
CA THR A 34 -11.11 -6.78 7.73
C THR A 34 -10.84 -6.38 9.19
N ASN A 35 -11.17 -7.24 10.15
CA ASN A 35 -11.14 -6.87 11.56
C ASN A 35 -9.72 -6.95 12.15
N THR A 36 -8.86 -7.85 11.68
CA THR A 36 -7.52 -8.01 12.28
C THR A 36 -6.53 -6.92 11.84
N GLU A 37 -6.54 -6.51 10.56
CA GLU A 37 -5.68 -5.43 10.09
C GLU A 37 -6.07 -4.07 10.68
N THR A 38 -7.39 -3.85 10.85
CA THR A 38 -7.90 -2.62 11.46
C THR A 38 -7.57 -2.57 12.95
N VAL A 39 -7.74 -3.67 13.68
CA VAL A 39 -7.35 -3.76 15.09
C VAL A 39 -5.84 -3.56 15.29
N ASP A 40 -4.98 -4.19 14.48
CA ASP A 40 -3.52 -3.98 14.54
C ASP A 40 -3.16 -2.50 14.31
N SER A 41 -3.78 -1.85 13.31
CA SER A 41 -3.51 -0.43 13.05
C SER A 41 -3.97 0.49 14.18
N ILE A 42 -5.14 0.23 14.77
CA ILE A 42 -5.65 1.00 15.92
C ILE A 42 -4.72 0.83 17.13
N THR A 43 -4.29 -0.40 17.43
CA THR A 43 -3.35 -0.67 18.53
C THR A 43 -2.02 0.04 18.30
N MET A 44 -1.43 -0.10 17.11
CA MET A 44 -0.14 0.51 16.79
C MET A 44 -0.19 2.04 16.85
N MET A 45 -1.26 2.66 16.33
CA MET A 45 -1.47 4.11 16.46
C MET A 45 -1.68 4.53 17.92
N GLY A 46 -2.46 3.76 18.69
CA GLY A 46 -2.68 4.00 20.12
C GLY A 46 -1.40 3.89 20.96
N GLU A 47 -0.45 3.04 20.54
CA GLU A 47 0.87 2.95 21.13
C GLU A 47 1.82 4.07 20.68
N GLY A 48 1.39 4.96 19.78
CA GLY A 48 2.15 6.10 19.28
C GLY A 48 3.04 5.79 18.07
N TYR A 49 2.81 4.70 17.35
CA TYR A 49 3.48 4.46 16.06
C TYR A 49 2.76 5.19 14.93
N SER A 50 3.55 5.61 13.94
CA SER A 50 3.05 6.10 12.67
C SER A 50 3.30 5.08 11.57
N LEU A 51 2.35 4.93 10.64
CA LEU A 51 2.51 4.06 9.47
C LEU A 51 3.30 4.80 8.39
N GLY A 52 4.37 4.19 7.91
CA GLY A 52 5.15 4.65 6.77
C GLY A 52 5.46 3.54 5.78
N THR A 53 6.06 3.92 4.65
CA THR A 53 6.54 2.99 3.62
C THR A 53 8.01 3.28 3.32
N ILE A 54 8.84 2.24 3.33
CA ILE A 54 10.24 2.34 2.90
C ILE A 54 10.26 2.59 1.39
N VAL A 55 11.01 3.60 0.95
CA VAL A 55 11.17 3.94 -0.46
C VAL A 55 12.65 4.00 -0.80
N TYR A 56 13.05 3.24 -1.81
CA TYR A 56 14.39 3.30 -2.42
C TYR A 56 14.44 4.35 -3.56
N SER A 57 15.54 5.07 -3.69
CA SER A 57 15.82 5.93 -4.84
C SER A 57 17.32 5.92 -5.16
N ASP A 58 17.65 5.87 -6.44
CA ASP A 58 19.02 5.98 -6.97
C ASP A 58 19.25 7.31 -7.72
N LYS A 59 18.28 8.23 -7.68
CA LYS A 59 18.35 9.51 -8.37
C LYS A 59 19.36 10.44 -7.70
N GLU A 60 20.05 11.22 -8.52
CA GLU A 60 20.95 12.26 -8.03
C GLU A 60 20.19 13.25 -7.11
N GLY A 61 20.78 13.54 -5.95
CA GLY A 61 20.19 14.42 -4.93
C GLY A 61 19.19 13.75 -3.97
N ASP A 62 18.74 12.52 -4.25
CA ASP A 62 17.85 11.76 -3.36
C ASP A 62 18.63 10.94 -2.30
N CYS A 63 17.96 10.65 -1.19
CA CYS A 63 18.47 9.70 -0.20
C CYS A 63 18.17 8.26 -0.65
N PRO A 64 19.14 7.32 -0.57
CA PRO A 64 18.96 5.95 -1.04
C PRO A 64 17.76 5.23 -0.44
N TYR A 65 17.57 5.32 0.88
CA TYR A 65 16.41 4.79 1.56
C TYR A 65 15.78 5.87 2.43
N THR A 66 14.48 6.08 2.25
CA THR A 66 13.65 7.03 3.01
C THR A 66 12.40 6.34 3.52
N ILE A 67 11.70 7.00 4.44
CA ILE A 67 10.37 6.58 4.88
C ILE A 67 9.37 7.61 4.38
N GLN A 68 8.53 7.22 3.43
CA GLN A 68 7.40 8.02 2.98
C GLN A 68 6.31 7.99 4.06
N MET A 69 5.88 9.17 4.47
CA MET A 69 4.87 9.38 5.49
C MET A 69 3.67 10.12 4.90
N PRO A 70 2.44 9.81 5.33
CA PRO A 70 1.27 10.60 4.96
C PRO A 70 1.38 12.00 5.55
N GLY A 71 1.24 13.02 4.70
CA GLY A 71 1.11 14.42 5.07
C GLY A 71 -0.35 14.90 5.01
N ASP A 72 -0.53 16.21 5.07
CA ASP A 72 -1.84 16.83 4.93
C ASP A 72 -2.34 16.77 3.47
N LYS A 73 -3.66 16.77 3.28
CA LYS A 73 -4.30 16.93 1.96
C LYS A 73 -3.77 15.99 0.85
N MET A 74 -3.54 14.72 1.18
CA MET A 74 -3.00 13.69 0.25
C MET A 74 -1.55 13.94 -0.22
N GLU A 75 -0.83 14.84 0.44
CA GLU A 75 0.61 14.99 0.22
C GLU A 75 1.40 13.94 1.01
N PHE A 76 2.65 13.74 0.62
CA PHE A 76 3.60 12.91 1.35
C PHE A 76 4.82 13.74 1.71
N TYR A 77 5.40 13.44 2.87
CA TYR A 77 6.74 13.90 3.22
C TYR A 77 7.66 12.70 3.44
N TYR A 78 8.96 12.93 3.29
CA TYR A 78 9.94 11.87 3.39
C TYR A 78 10.82 12.11 4.62
N LEU A 79 11.04 11.03 5.35
CA LEU A 79 11.95 11.00 6.48
C LEU A 79 13.23 10.28 6.08
N ASP A 80 14.32 10.82 6.60
CA ASP A 80 15.66 10.30 6.38
C ASP A 80 16.24 9.67 7.67
N PRO A 81 16.06 8.36 7.88
CA PRO A 81 16.55 7.69 9.07
C PRO A 81 18.07 7.54 9.06
N ILE A 82 18.70 7.99 10.14
CA ILE A 82 20.15 7.86 10.34
C ILE A 82 20.57 6.46 10.80
N ASN A 83 19.62 5.67 11.30
CA ASN A 83 19.81 4.37 11.93
C ASN A 83 18.84 3.30 11.39
N LEU A 84 18.54 3.32 10.08
CA LEU A 84 17.73 2.27 9.45
C LEU A 84 18.54 0.97 9.31
N GLU A 85 18.05 -0.09 9.94
CA GLU A 85 18.66 -1.42 9.84
C GLU A 85 18.48 -2.04 8.44
N GLU A 86 19.45 -2.86 8.02
CA GLU A 86 19.47 -3.48 6.68
C GLU A 86 18.24 -4.34 6.41
N THR A 87 17.69 -4.97 7.45
CA THR A 87 16.49 -5.83 7.37
C THR A 87 15.21 -5.09 6.96
N PHE A 88 15.22 -3.76 7.03
CA PHE A 88 14.14 -2.88 6.62
C PHE A 88 14.43 -2.14 5.30
N LYS A 89 15.63 -2.27 4.72
CA LYS A 89 15.97 -1.66 3.42
C LYS A 89 15.38 -2.44 2.25
N ILE A 90 14.06 -2.51 2.22
CA ILE A 90 13.27 -3.21 1.22
C ILE A 90 12.27 -2.20 0.68
N ASP A 91 12.41 -1.86 -0.60
CA ASP A 91 11.50 -0.91 -1.26
C ASP A 91 10.03 -1.40 -1.17
N GLY A 92 9.11 -0.47 -0.89
CA GLY A 92 7.70 -0.75 -0.70
C GLY A 92 7.31 -1.40 0.64
N GLN A 93 8.27 -1.71 1.52
CA GLN A 93 7.98 -2.32 2.82
C GLN A 93 7.23 -1.33 3.72
N LYS A 94 6.03 -1.72 4.14
CA LYS A 94 5.27 -0.95 5.13
C LYS A 94 5.78 -1.22 6.54
N VAL A 95 5.96 -0.14 7.29
CA VAL A 95 6.57 -0.16 8.62
C VAL A 95 5.80 0.73 9.59
N TRP A 96 5.75 0.29 10.84
CA TRP A 96 5.31 1.11 11.96
C TRP A 96 6.54 1.72 12.61
N ILE A 97 6.57 3.05 12.77
CA ILE A 97 7.74 3.75 13.31
C ILE A 97 7.39 4.68 14.47
N LYS A 98 8.35 4.81 15.39
CA LYS A 98 8.48 5.93 16.32
C LYS A 98 9.80 6.62 16.02
N PHE A 99 9.82 7.95 16.03
CA PHE A 99 11.02 8.68 15.66
C PHE A 99 11.11 10.03 16.35
N ASN A 100 12.34 10.55 16.40
CA ASN A 100 12.64 11.92 16.79
C ASN A 100 13.21 12.68 15.60
N GLY A 101 12.69 13.88 15.34
CA GLY A 101 13.28 14.80 14.37
C GLY A 101 14.67 15.24 14.81
N LEU A 102 15.61 15.29 13.88
CA LEU A 102 16.97 15.76 14.14
C LEU A 102 17.16 17.18 13.60
N ARG A 103 17.81 18.05 14.38
CA ARG A 103 18.18 19.40 13.96
C ARG A 103 19.50 19.40 13.19
N ARG A 104 19.57 18.64 12.10
CA ARG A 104 20.75 18.57 11.22
C ARG A 104 20.37 19.01 9.82
N MET A 105 21.37 19.44 9.05
CA MET A 105 21.17 19.73 7.64
C MET A 105 20.72 18.45 6.91
N ASN A 106 19.77 18.59 5.98
CA ASN A 106 19.34 17.48 5.15
C ASN A 106 20.50 17.04 4.27
N ARG A 107 20.69 15.73 4.13
CA ARG A 107 21.72 15.17 3.22
C ARG A 107 21.23 15.03 1.78
N CYS A 108 19.94 15.19 1.57
CA CYS A 108 19.24 15.07 0.30
C CYS A 108 18.11 16.08 0.24
N ASP A 109 17.63 16.38 -0.97
CA ASP A 109 16.78 17.56 -1.19
C ASP A 109 15.39 17.44 -0.56
N LYS A 110 14.87 16.21 -0.42
CA LYS A 110 13.44 15.97 -0.18
C LYS A 110 13.11 15.25 1.13
N ALA A 111 14.11 14.91 1.94
CA ALA A 111 13.88 14.15 3.17
C ALA A 111 14.51 14.78 4.42
N THR A 112 13.75 14.78 5.51
CA THR A 112 14.12 15.39 6.79
C THR A 112 14.81 14.36 7.69
N PRO A 113 15.99 14.64 8.27
CA PRO A 113 16.72 13.68 9.08
C PRO A 113 15.99 13.35 10.37
N ILE A 114 15.91 12.05 10.68
CA ILE A 114 15.31 11.53 11.91
C ILE A 114 16.20 10.47 12.56
N GLN A 115 15.98 10.24 13.84
CA GLN A 115 16.42 9.04 14.54
C GLN A 115 15.21 8.16 14.80
N LEU A 116 15.24 6.92 14.34
CA LEU A 116 14.26 5.90 14.70
C LEU A 116 14.44 5.55 16.18
N VAL A 117 13.35 5.67 16.93
CA VAL A 117 13.24 5.19 18.32
C VAL A 117 12.82 3.73 18.32
N ASP A 118 11.91 3.36 17.43
CA ASP A 118 11.50 1.97 17.21
C ASP A 118 10.93 1.79 15.79
N ILE A 119 11.05 0.58 15.25
CA ILE A 119 10.56 0.20 13.92
C ILE A 119 10.08 -1.25 13.91
N LYS A 120 8.89 -1.49 13.36
CA LYS A 120 8.31 -2.82 13.22
C LYS A 120 7.79 -3.02 11.79
N LYS A 121 7.94 -4.23 11.24
CA LYS A 121 7.30 -4.58 9.97
C LYS A 121 5.79 -4.58 10.16
N ARG A 122 5.05 -4.01 9.22
CA ARG A 122 3.60 -4.19 9.19
C ARG A 122 3.31 -5.63 8.79
N ARG A 123 2.60 -6.38 9.64
CA ARG A 123 2.13 -7.72 9.26
C ARG A 123 1.10 -7.57 8.15
N ILE A 124 1.25 -8.36 7.09
CA ILE A 124 0.23 -8.59 6.09
C ILE A 124 -0.05 -10.08 6.21
N ASN A 125 -1.27 -10.43 6.60
CA ASN A 125 -1.69 -11.82 6.79
C ASN A 125 -2.36 -12.33 5.51
#